data_AF-A0A3D5P8H4-F1
#
_entry.id   AF-A0A3D5P8H4-F1
#
_cell.length_a   1.000
_cell.length_b   1.000
_cell.length_c   1.000
_cell.angle_alpha   90.00
_cell.angle_beta   90.00
_cell.angle_gamma   90.00
#
_symmetry.space_group_name_H-M   'P 1'
#
loop_
_entity.id
_entity.type
_entity.pdbx_description
1 polymer ?
#
loop_
_entity_poly.entity_id
_entity_poly.type
_entity_poly.pdbx_seq_one_letter_code
_entity_poly.pdbx_strand_id
1 'polypeptide(L)'
;LGWFVYLIFNFLNRDIVQFFIATVATAIYSEIMARLLKKPATEFQIVALLPMVPGGGIFYTMEYCVIGNDEMFMKTGLHTLGIAGALAMGILLVSSLFRIGTPPYSEPKHE
;
A
#
# COMPACT_ATOMS: atom_id res chain seq x y z
N LEU A 1 6.51 -0.93 -10.64
CA LEU A 1 7.01 0.16 -9.77
C LEU A 1 7.18 -0.30 -8.33
N GLY A 2 6.13 -0.73 -7.62
CA GLY A 2 6.22 -1.12 -6.20
C GLY A 2 7.31 -2.16 -5.91
N TRP A 3 7.35 -3.26 -6.67
CA TRP A 3 8.39 -4.29 -6.54
C TRP A 3 9.82 -3.76 -6.75
N PHE A 4 10.00 -2.87 -7.72
CA PHE A 4 11.30 -2.27 -8.00
C PHE A 4 11.77 -1.40 -6.82
N VAL A 5 10.87 -0.60 -6.26
CA VAL A 5 11.16 0.21 -5.06
C VAL A 5 11.48 -0.70 -3.87
N TYR A 6 10.70 -1.76 -3.66
CA TYR A 6 10.96 -2.76 -2.62
C TYR A 6 12.38 -3.33 -2.71
N LEU A 7 12.83 -3.72 -3.91
CA LEU A 7 14.17 -4.26 -4.13
C LEU A 7 15.29 -3.24 -3.91
N ILE A 8 15.11 -1.97 -4.28
CA ILE A 8 16.10 -0.92 -4.01
C ILE A 8 16.35 -0.77 -2.51
N PHE A 9 15.28 -0.85 -1.71
CA PHE A 9 15.36 -0.70 -0.25
C PHE A 9 15.70 -2.00 0.48
N ASN A 10 16.15 -3.04 -0.24
CA ASN A 10 16.50 -4.33 0.36
C ASN A 10 17.59 -4.23 1.45
N PHE A 11 18.50 -3.26 1.34
CA PHE A 11 19.58 -3.03 2.32
C PHE A 11 19.08 -2.73 3.74
N LEU A 12 17.84 -2.27 3.90
CA LEU A 12 17.26 -1.99 5.22
C LEU A 12 17.01 -3.27 6.05
N ASN A 13 16.89 -4.44 5.42
CA ASN A 13 16.52 -5.71 6.08
C ASN A 13 15.26 -5.62 6.96
N ARG A 14 14.33 -4.72 6.61
CA ARG A 14 13.07 -4.48 7.31
C ARG A 14 11.95 -4.42 6.28
N ASP A 15 11.37 -5.57 5.99
CA ASP A 15 10.37 -5.74 4.95
C ASP A 15 9.12 -4.87 5.13
N ILE A 16 8.61 -4.72 6.36
CA ILE A 16 7.48 -3.81 6.67
C ILE A 16 7.78 -2.38 6.19
N VAL A 17 9.00 -1.88 6.45
CA VAL A 17 9.42 -0.54 6.03
C VAL A 17 9.61 -0.48 4.51
N GLN A 18 10.14 -1.53 3.90
CA GLN A 18 10.29 -1.63 2.45
C GLN A 18 8.93 -1.59 1.74
N PHE A 19 7.93 -2.34 2.25
CA PHE A 19 6.56 -2.32 1.75
C PHE A 19 5.93 -0.94 1.94
N PHE A 20 6.12 -0.29 3.09
CA PHE A 20 5.65 1.08 3.32
C PHE A 20 6.20 2.05 2.26
N ILE A 21 7.52 2.08 2.06
CA ILE A 21 8.16 2.97 1.09
C ILE A 21 7.70 2.65 -0.34
N ALA A 22 7.61 1.36 -0.68
CA ALA A 22 7.12 0.92 -1.98
C ALA A 22 5.67 1.38 -2.23
N THR A 23 4.80 1.32 -1.22
CA THR A 23 3.41 1.78 -1.34
C THR A 23 3.29 3.29 -1.40
N VAL A 24 4.12 4.03 -0.66
CA VAL A 24 4.19 5.49 -0.80
C VAL A 24 4.57 5.86 -2.24
N ALA A 25 5.57 5.19 -2.81
CA ALA A 25 5.99 5.43 -4.19
C ALA A 25 4.89 5.10 -5.22
N THR A 26 4.19 3.97 -5.06
CA THR A 26 3.07 3.64 -5.96
C THR A 26 1.87 4.57 -5.78
N ALA A 27 1.55 4.98 -4.55
CA ALA A 27 0.48 5.93 -4.28
C ALA A 27 0.76 7.30 -4.90
N ILE A 28 2.00 7.80 -4.80
CA ILE A 28 2.40 9.06 -5.43
C ILE A 28 2.25 8.96 -6.95
N TYR A 29 2.71 7.84 -7.53
CA TYR A 29 2.56 7.59 -8.96
C TYR A 29 1.09 7.55 -9.39
N SER A 30 0.24 6.83 -8.65
CA SER A 30 -1.21 6.74 -8.91
C SER A 30 -1.89 8.11 -8.86
N GLU A 31 -1.54 8.93 -7.87
CA GLU A 31 -2.05 10.30 -7.72
C GLU A 31 -1.60 11.23 -8.86
N ILE A 32 -0.35 11.11 -9.31
CA ILE A 32 0.15 11.88 -10.47
C ILE A 32 -0.59 11.46 -11.74
N MET A 33 -0.69 10.15 -12.00
CA MET A 33 -1.35 9.62 -13.18
C MET A 33 -2.85 9.96 -13.22
N ALA A 34 -3.52 9.95 -12.07
CA ALA A 34 -4.91 10.35 -11.92
C ALA A 34 -5.17 11.78 -12.43
N ARG A 35 -4.25 12.71 -12.13
CA ARG A 35 -4.34 14.11 -12.57
C ARG A 35 -4.07 14.26 -14.06
N LEU A 36 -3.08 13.53 -14.57
CA LEU A 36 -2.73 13.57 -16.00
C LEU A 36 -3.85 13.00 -16.86
N LEU A 37 -4.43 11.87 -16.46
CA LEU A 37 -5.44 11.15 -17.24
C LEU A 37 -6.88 11.52 -16.87
N LYS A 38 -7.09 12.35 -15.84
CA LYS A 38 -8.40 12.75 -15.31
C LYS A 38 -9.27 11.54 -14.95
N LYS A 39 -8.66 10.54 -14.29
CA LYS A 39 -9.29 9.30 -13.82
C LYS A 39 -9.08 9.12 -12.32
N PRO A 40 -9.93 8.36 -11.61
CA PRO A 40 -9.76 8.12 -10.18
C PRO A 40 -8.41 7.47 -9.86
N ALA A 41 -7.68 7.99 -8.86
CA ALA A 41 -6.39 7.44 -8.43
C ALA A 41 -6.47 5.98 -7.96
N THR A 42 -7.64 5.59 -7.44
CA THR A 42 -7.93 4.24 -6.98
C THR A 42 -7.75 3.18 -8.07
N GLU A 43 -8.04 3.51 -9.34
CA GLU A 43 -7.87 2.57 -10.46
C GLU A 43 -6.40 2.16 -10.63
N PHE A 44 -5.50 3.15 -10.62
CA PHE A 44 -4.05 2.90 -10.70
C PHE A 44 -3.53 2.22 -9.43
N GLN A 45 -4.04 2.64 -8.27
CA GLN A 45 -3.54 2.14 -6.99
C GLN A 45 -3.89 0.68 -6.75
N ILE A 46 -5.11 0.24 -7.10
CA ILE A 46 -5.51 -1.18 -6.93
C ILE A 46 -4.58 -2.08 -7.75
N VAL A 47 -4.33 -1.75 -9.01
CA VAL A 47 -3.45 -2.54 -9.90
C VAL A 47 -2.03 -2.60 -9.35
N ALA A 48 -1.52 -1.49 -8.80
CA ALA A 48 -0.20 -1.45 -8.19
C ALA A 48 -0.10 -2.25 -6.88
N LEU A 49 -1.21 -2.35 -6.13
CA LEU A 49 -1.26 -3.01 -4.83
C LEU A 49 -1.41 -4.54 -4.93
N LEU A 50 -2.07 -5.05 -5.98
CA LEU A 50 -2.31 -6.49 -6.17
C LEU A 50 -1.09 -7.39 -5.85
N PRO A 51 0.11 -7.16 -6.43
CA PRO A 51 1.28 -7.99 -6.14
C PRO A 51 1.93 -7.72 -4.78
N MET A 52 1.59 -6.61 -4.11
CA MET A 52 2.20 -6.21 -2.85
C MET A 52 1.48 -6.80 -1.62
N VAL A 53 0.25 -7.28 -1.79
CA VAL A 53 -0.52 -7.87 -0.69
C VAL A 53 0.17 -9.17 -0.23
N PRO A 54 0.43 -9.36 1.07
CA PRO A 54 1.13 -10.54 1.59
C PRO A 54 0.23 -11.79 1.63
N GLY A 55 -0.24 -12.26 0.47
CA GLY A 55 -1.15 -13.41 0.36
C GLY A 55 -0.60 -14.70 0.96
N GLY A 56 0.71 -14.95 0.80
CA GLY A 56 1.39 -16.08 1.44
C GLY A 56 1.40 -15.97 2.96
N GLY A 57 1.63 -14.78 3.52
CA GLY A 57 1.59 -14.54 4.96
C GLY A 57 0.20 -14.82 5.55
N ILE A 58 -0.86 -14.42 4.85
CA ILE A 58 -2.25 -14.73 5.22
C ILE A 58 -2.48 -16.24 5.21
N PHE A 59 -2.06 -16.94 4.15
CA PHE A 59 -2.19 -18.39 4.03
C PHE A 59 -1.47 -19.12 5.17
N TYR A 60 -0.20 -18.80 5.42
CA TYR A 60 0.57 -19.43 6.50
C TYR A 60 0.01 -19.11 7.88
N THR A 61 -0.49 -17.88 8.10
CA THR A 61 -1.17 -17.53 9.35
C THR A 61 -2.38 -18.43 9.58
N MET A 62 -3.22 -18.65 8.56
CA MET A 62 -4.35 -19.57 8.65
C MET A 62 -3.88 -21.01 8.92
N GLU A 63 -2.87 -21.48 8.19
CA GLU A 63 -2.32 -22.82 8.34
C GLU A 63 -1.83 -23.08 9.77
N TYR A 64 -1.04 -22.17 10.33
CA TYR A 64 -0.54 -22.29 11.72
C TYR A 64 -1.66 -22.31 12.75
N CYS A 65 -2.75 -21.57 12.51
CA CYS A 65 -3.94 -21.60 13.36
C CYS A 65 -4.63 -22.98 13.32
N VAL A 66 -4.77 -23.57 12.12
CA VAL A 66 -5.44 -24.87 11.95
C VAL A 66 -4.63 -26.01 12.58
N ILE A 67 -3.31 -25.99 12.47
CA ILE A 67 -2.44 -27.05 13.04
C ILE A 67 -2.15 -26.85 14.54
N GLY A 68 -2.69 -25.80 15.18
CA GLY A 68 -2.50 -25.51 16.60
C GLY A 68 -1.11 -25.00 16.98
N ASN A 69 -0.39 -24.37 16.03
CA ASN A 69 0.91 -23.77 16.29
C ASN A 69 0.76 -22.28 16.63
N ASP A 70 0.42 -22.00 17.89
CA ASP A 70 0.11 -20.65 18.39
C ASP A 70 1.28 -19.66 18.26
N GLU A 71 2.52 -20.13 18.46
CA GLU A 71 3.72 -19.28 18.36
C GLU A 71 3.91 -18.75 16.94
N MET A 72 3.85 -19.65 15.95
CA MET A 72 4.00 -19.26 14.54
C MET A 72 2.77 -18.53 14.00
N PHE A 73 1.57 -18.88 14.48
CA PHE A 73 0.34 -18.14 14.20
C PHE A 73 0.47 -16.68 14.62
N MET A 74 0.91 -16.42 15.85
CA MET A 74 1.06 -15.05 16.34
C MET A 74 2.17 -14.30 15.63
N LYS A 75 3.33 -14.92 15.43
CA LYS A 75 4.45 -14.30 14.72
C LYS A 75 4.08 -13.93 13.29
N THR A 76 3.52 -14.87 12.52
CA THR A 76 3.18 -14.67 11.11
C THR A 76 1.97 -13.75 10.95
N GLY A 77 0.99 -13.85 11.85
CA GLY A 77 -0.18 -12.99 11.87
C GLY A 77 0.16 -11.54 12.14
N LEU A 78 0.95 -11.26 13.19
CA LEU A 78 1.40 -9.90 13.49
C LEU A 78 2.27 -9.31 12.38
N HIS A 79 3.12 -10.13 11.77
CA HIS A 79 3.96 -9.71 10.66
C HIS A 79 3.14 -9.36 9.40
N THR A 80 2.19 -10.22 9.03
CA THR A 80 1.27 -10.01 7.92
C THR A 80 0.40 -8.77 8.14
N LEU A 81 -0.13 -8.60 9.35
CA LEU A 81 -0.87 -7.40 9.75
C LEU A 81 0.02 -6.15 9.71
N GLY A 82 1.28 -6.26 10.13
CA GLY A 82 2.26 -5.19 10.05
C GLY A 82 2.50 -4.72 8.61
N ILE A 83 2.65 -5.66 7.68
CA ILE A 83 2.75 -5.34 6.25
C ILE A 83 1.45 -4.69 5.76
N ALA A 84 0.28 -5.29 6.02
CA ALA A 84 -1.01 -4.74 5.59
C ALA A 84 -1.24 -3.32 6.13
N GLY A 85 -0.90 -3.08 7.40
CA GLY A 85 -0.93 -1.76 8.03
C GLY A 85 0.03 -0.78 7.38
N ALA A 86 1.26 -1.20 7.08
CA ALA A 86 2.22 -0.38 6.35
C ALA A 86 1.71 0.02 4.95
N LEU A 87 1.13 -0.92 4.19
CA LEU A 87 0.51 -0.61 2.89
C LEU A 87 -0.61 0.42 3.07
N ALA A 88 -1.56 0.16 3.97
CA ALA A 88 -2.70 1.06 4.21
C ALA A 88 -2.25 2.47 4.63
N MET A 89 -1.31 2.57 5.57
CA MET A 89 -0.76 3.84 6.04
C MET A 89 -0.05 4.61 4.93
N GLY A 90 0.71 3.91 4.06
CA GLY A 90 1.38 4.54 2.92
C GLY A 90 0.40 5.18 1.94
N ILE A 91 -0.71 4.50 1.63
CA ILE A 91 -1.78 5.04 0.77
C ILE A 91 -2.44 6.25 1.43
N LEU A 92 -2.87 6.09 2.69
CA LEU A 92 -3.58 7.14 3.43
C LEU A 92 -2.75 8.41 3.55
N LEU A 93 -1.45 8.27 3.84
CA LEU A 93 -0.52 9.39 3.94
C LEU A 93 -0.49 10.18 2.63
N VAL A 94 -0.27 9.49 1.51
CA VAL A 94 -0.14 10.13 0.20
C VAL A 94 -1.46 10.76 -0.25
N SER A 95 -2.57 10.04 -0.18
CA SER A 95 -3.87 10.58 -0.56
C SER A 95 -4.28 11.78 0.31
N SER A 96 -3.92 11.80 1.59
CA SER A 96 -4.18 12.95 2.47
C SER A 96 -3.37 14.18 2.05
N LEU A 97 -2.08 14.01 1.75
CA LEU A 97 -1.21 15.09 1.29
C LEU A 97 -1.72 15.70 -0.03
N PHE A 98 -2.08 14.85 -0.98
CA PHE A 98 -2.59 15.29 -2.27
C PHE A 98 -3.96 15.97 -2.14
N ARG A 99 -4.85 15.49 -1.27
CA ARG A 99 -6.14 16.14 -1.00
C ARG A 99 -5.99 17.53 -0.41
N ILE A 100 -5.00 17.76 0.46
CA ILE A 100 -4.73 19.10 1.01
C ILE A 100 -4.15 20.02 -0.06
N GLY A 101 -3.25 19.51 -0.90
CA GLY A 101 -2.57 20.29 -1.93
C GLY A 101 -3.44 20.66 -3.14
N THR A 102 -4.51 19.91 -3.42
CA THR A 102 -5.44 20.23 -4.51
C THR A 102 -6.82 20.61 -3.96
N PRO A 103 -7.20 21.90 -4.00
CA PRO A 103 -8.53 22.31 -3.58
C PRO A 103 -9.61 21.62 -4.45
N PRO A 104 -10.81 21.38 -3.89
CA PRO A 104 -11.92 20.81 -4.64
C PRO A 104 -12.18 21.64 -5.90
N TYR A 105 -12.45 20.97 -7.02
CA TYR A 105 -12.87 21.62 -8.26
C TYR A 105 -14.10 22.51 -7.95
N SER A 106 -13.93 23.82 -8.05
CA SER A 106 -15.03 24.78 -8.05
C SER A 106 -15.67 24.76 -9.43
N GLU A 107 -16.97 24.45 -9.52
CA GLU A 107 -17.72 24.61 -10.77
C GLU A 107 -17.50 26.01 -11.34
N PRO A 108 -17.27 26.15 -12.66
CA PRO A 108 -17.26 27.45 -13.29
C PRO A 108 -18.64 28.09 -13.08
N LYS A 109 -18.67 29.25 -12.42
CA LYS A 109 -19.88 30.05 -12.31
C LYS A 109 -20.33 30.42 -13.72
N HIS A 110 -21.42 29.82 -14.17
CA HIS A 110 -22.16 30.29 -15.33
C HIS A 110 -22.96 31.52 -14.87
N GLU A 111 -22.41 32.72 -15.08
CA GLU A 111 -23.17 33.98 -15.14
C GLU A 111 -23.68 34.19 -16.57
#